data_AF-A0A2X2KBT1-F1
#
_entry.id   AF-A0A2X2KBT1-F1
#
_cell.length_a   1.000
_cell.length_b   1.000
_cell.length_c   1.000
_cell.angle_alpha   90.00
_cell.angle_beta   90.00
_cell.angle_gamma   90.00
#
_symmetry.space_group_name_H-M   'P 1'
#
loop_
_entity.id
_entity.type
_entity.pdbx_description
1 polymer ?
#
loop_
_entity_poly.entity_id
_entity_poly.type
_entity_poly.pdbx_seq_one_letter_code
_entity_poly.pdbx_strand_id
1 'polypeptide(L)'
;MNLYGFKEALQNSTLPMFGTCAGLIVLAQDIVGEEGYLNKLNITVQRNSFGRQVDSFETELDIKGIATDIEGVFIRAHILKK
;
A
#
# COMPACT_ATOMS: atom_id res chain seq x y z
N MET A 1 -15.45 -4.12 3.61
CA MET A 1 -15.35 -2.95 4.51
C MET A 1 -16.64 -2.15 4.68
N ASN A 2 -17.76 -2.54 4.06
CA ASN A 2 -19.02 -1.78 4.21
C ASN A 2 -19.84 -2.18 5.44
N LEU A 3 -19.44 -3.26 6.12
CA LEU A 3 -20.06 -3.65 7.38
C LEU A 3 -19.78 -2.55 8.42
N TYR A 4 -20.84 -2.05 9.06
CA TYR A 4 -20.80 -1.01 10.10
C TYR A 4 -20.39 0.41 9.66
N GLY A 5 -20.42 0.74 8.36
CA GLY A 5 -20.18 2.11 7.87
C GLY A 5 -18.71 2.59 7.98
N PHE A 6 -17.79 1.69 8.31
CA PHE A 6 -16.39 2.05 8.57
C PHE A 6 -15.67 2.63 7.34
N LYS A 7 -16.00 2.13 6.15
CA LYS A 7 -15.46 2.63 4.88
C LYS A 7 -15.72 4.13 4.71
N GLU A 8 -16.98 4.55 4.88
CA GLU A 8 -17.39 5.94 4.69
C GLU A 8 -16.78 6.85 5.78
N ALA A 9 -16.76 6.41 7.04
CA ALA A 9 -16.12 7.15 8.11
C ALA A 9 -14.63 7.41 7.84
N LEU A 10 -13.89 6.38 7.38
CA LEU A 10 -12.48 6.53 7.02
C LEU A 10 -12.29 7.38 5.76
N GLN A 11 -13.15 7.24 4.75
CA GLN A 11 -13.12 8.08 3.54
C GLN A 11 -13.35 9.56 3.85
N ASN A 12 -14.12 9.89 4.88
CA ASN A 12 -14.36 11.28 5.30
C ASN A 12 -13.37 11.76 6.39
N SER A 13 -12.58 10.87 6.96
CA SER A 13 -11.60 11.20 8.00
C SER A 13 -10.47 12.09 7.47
N THR A 14 -10.09 13.08 8.27
CA THR A 14 -8.90 13.94 8.06
C THR A 14 -7.69 13.47 8.85
N LEU A 15 -7.83 12.39 9.63
CA LEU A 15 -6.72 11.85 10.42
C LEU A 15 -5.62 11.29 9.49
N PRO A 16 -4.34 11.51 9.82
CA PRO A 16 -3.24 10.89 9.09
C PRO A 16 -3.36 9.36 9.09
N MET A 17 -3.08 8.75 7.96
CA MET A 17 -3.13 7.30 7.76
C MET A 17 -1.81 6.81 7.18
N PHE A 18 -1.29 5.72 7.75
CA PHE A 18 -0.09 5.07 7.25
C PHE A 18 -0.39 3.61 6.92
N GLY A 19 -0.35 3.27 5.63
CA GLY A 19 -0.63 1.93 5.13
C GLY A 19 0.64 1.15 4.83
N THR A 20 0.82 0.00 5.49
CA THR A 20 1.94 -0.91 5.26
C THR A 20 1.47 -2.16 4.53
N CYS A 21 2.21 -2.58 3.49
CA CYS A 21 1.88 -3.75 2.65
C CYS A 21 0.41 -3.79 2.21
N ALA A 22 -0.44 -4.66 2.76
CA ALA A 22 -1.85 -4.74 2.44
C ALA A 22 -2.63 -3.45 2.81
N GLY A 23 -2.18 -2.73 3.84
CA GLY A 23 -2.74 -1.42 4.19
C GLY A 23 -2.53 -0.37 3.09
N LEU A 24 -1.48 -0.50 2.29
CA LEU A 24 -1.24 0.36 1.14
C LEU A 24 -2.32 0.17 0.05
N ILE A 25 -2.70 -1.08 -0.21
CA ILE A 25 -3.79 -1.42 -1.14
C ILE A 25 -5.10 -0.77 -0.69
N VAL A 26 -5.37 -0.80 0.61
CA VAL A 26 -6.58 -0.22 1.20
C VAL A 26 -6.61 1.31 1.03
N LEU A 27 -5.46 1.98 1.09
CA LEU A 27 -5.39 3.45 0.93
C LEU A 27 -5.37 3.90 -0.52
N ALA A 28 -4.99 3.04 -1.45
CA ALA A 28 -4.84 3.36 -2.87
C ALA A 28 -6.13 3.90 -3.49
N GLN A 29 -5.96 4.85 -4.40
CA GLN A 29 -7.03 5.38 -5.23
C GLN A 29 -7.44 4.41 -6.34
N ASP A 30 -6.45 3.75 -6.94
CA ASP A 30 -6.68 2.81 -8.03
C ASP A 30 -5.98 1.49 -7.77
N ILE A 31 -6.60 0.41 -8.22
CA ILE A 31 -6.00 -0.92 -8.20
C ILE A 31 -6.21 -1.54 -9.58
N VAL A 32 -5.18 -2.17 -10.14
CA VAL A 32 -5.29 -2.75 -11.49
C VAL A 32 -6.35 -3.86 -11.50
N GLY A 33 -7.45 -3.61 -12.22
CA GLY A 33 -8.56 -4.55 -12.37
C GLY A 33 -9.63 -4.50 -11.27
N GLU A 34 -9.53 -3.59 -10.31
CA GLU A 34 -10.54 -3.38 -9.25
C GLU A 34 -10.62 -1.90 -8.82
N GLU A 35 -11.76 -1.45 -8.31
CA GLU A 35 -11.87 -0.10 -7.76
C GLU A 35 -11.06 0.04 -6.46
N GLY A 36 -10.47 1.22 -6.24
CA GLY A 36 -9.82 1.56 -4.98
C GLY A 36 -10.76 1.53 -3.78
N TYR A 37 -10.19 1.37 -2.58
CA TYR A 37 -10.98 1.20 -1.37
C TYR A 37 -11.26 2.52 -0.65
N LEU A 38 -10.25 3.16 -0.06
CA LEU A 38 -10.41 4.40 0.71
C LEU A 38 -10.09 5.66 -0.08
N ASN A 39 -9.37 5.56 -1.20
CA ASN A 39 -8.99 6.70 -2.05
C ASN A 39 -8.29 7.82 -1.26
N LYS A 40 -7.40 7.43 -0.35
CA LYS A 40 -6.66 8.35 0.54
C LYS A 40 -5.23 8.61 0.08
N LEU A 41 -4.75 7.80 -0.84
CA LEU A 41 -3.42 7.91 -1.43
C LEU A 41 -3.54 7.85 -2.95
N ASN A 42 -3.13 8.92 -3.64
CA ASN A 42 -3.15 9.02 -5.10
C ASN A 42 -2.02 8.18 -5.72
N ILE A 43 -2.27 6.87 -5.80
CA ILE A 43 -1.39 5.86 -6.37
C ILE A 43 -2.25 4.77 -7.02
N THR A 44 -1.67 4.08 -8.00
CA THR A 44 -2.21 2.84 -8.54
C THR A 44 -1.41 1.64 -8.03
N VAL A 45 -2.09 0.66 -7.45
CA VAL A 45 -1.48 -0.58 -6.94
C VAL A 45 -1.76 -1.74 -7.87
N GLN A 46 -0.78 -2.61 -8.09
CA GLN A 46 -0.99 -3.92 -8.70
C GLN A 46 -0.71 -5.02 -7.68
N ARG A 47 -1.66 -5.95 -7.51
CA ARG A 47 -1.56 -7.04 -6.53
C ARG A 47 -0.68 -8.17 -7.04
N ASN A 48 0.07 -8.76 -6.11
CA ASN A 48 0.91 -9.96 -6.33
C ASN A 48 1.89 -9.82 -7.52
N SER A 49 2.41 -8.62 -7.75
CA SER A 49 3.24 -8.35 -8.93
C SER A 49 4.59 -9.06 -8.92
N PHE A 50 5.07 -9.48 -7.75
CA PHE A 50 6.36 -10.17 -7.61
C PHE A 50 6.27 -11.70 -7.67
N GLY A 51 5.09 -12.31 -7.79
CA GLY A 51 4.97 -13.77 -7.99
C GLY A 51 4.73 -14.58 -6.72
N ARG A 52 5.39 -15.74 -6.61
CA ARG A 52 5.19 -16.70 -5.50
C ARG A 52 5.98 -16.25 -4.27
N GLN A 53 5.75 -16.91 -3.13
CA GLN A 53 6.44 -16.57 -1.89
C GLN A 53 7.97 -16.66 -1.99
N VAL A 54 8.49 -17.49 -2.91
CA VAL A 54 9.93 -17.63 -3.20
C VAL A 54 10.57 -16.38 -3.80
N ASP A 55 9.77 -15.44 -4.30
CA ASP A 55 10.23 -14.18 -4.89
C ASP A 55 10.29 -13.03 -3.86
N SER A 56 10.20 -13.36 -2.57
CA SER A 56 10.39 -12.39 -1.49
C SER A 56 11.87 -12.06 -1.31
N PHE A 57 12.20 -10.81 -1.02
CA PHE A 57 13.59 -10.35 -0.92
C PHE A 57 13.73 -9.23 0.10
N GLU A 58 14.98 -8.91 0.42
CA GLU A 58 15.37 -7.80 1.28
C GLU A 58 16.31 -6.88 0.49
N THR A 59 16.24 -5.57 0.74
CA THR A 59 17.13 -4.59 0.10
C THR A 59 17.24 -3.34 0.96
N GLU A 60 18.39 -2.67 0.88
CA GLU A 60 18.58 -1.38 1.53
C GLU A 60 17.81 -0.27 0.79
N LEU A 61 17.11 0.56 1.55
CA LEU A 61 16.27 1.63 1.06
C LEU A 61 16.81 2.98 1.50
N ASP A 62 16.91 3.89 0.53
CA ASP A 62 17.07 5.32 0.80
C ASP A 62 15.71 5.94 1.16
N ILE A 63 15.52 6.26 2.44
CA ILE A 63 14.31 6.90 2.95
C ILE A 63 14.62 8.34 3.32
N LYS A 64 14.12 9.25 2.47
CA LYS A 64 14.25 10.71 2.64
C LYS A 64 13.88 11.14 4.06
N GLY A 65 14.84 11.76 4.74
CA GLY A 65 14.66 12.32 6.08
C GLY A 65 14.81 11.32 7.23
N ILE A 66 15.19 10.06 6.94
CA ILE A 66 15.47 9.05 7.97
C ILE A 66 16.91 8.55 7.84
N ALA A 67 17.21 7.73 6.82
CA ALA A 67 18.54 7.17 6.56
C ALA A 67 18.61 6.58 5.13
N THR A 68 19.83 6.28 4.67
CA THR A 68 20.09 5.79 3.31
C THR A 68 20.22 4.27 3.20
N ASP A 69 20.24 3.57 4.33
CA ASP A 69 20.63 2.17 4.51
C ASP A 69 19.58 1.40 5.33
N ILE A 70 18.30 1.72 5.16
CA ILE A 70 17.23 1.07 5.90
C ILE A 70 16.90 -0.27 5.26
N GLU A 71 16.99 -1.35 6.03
CA GLU A 71 16.61 -2.69 5.57
C GLU A 71 15.10 -2.77 5.29
N GLY A 72 14.75 -2.88 4.00
CA GLY A 72 13.40 -3.09 3.52
C GLY A 72 13.12 -4.56 3.28
N VAL A 73 12.11 -5.10 3.96
CA VAL A 73 11.69 -6.51 3.82
C VAL A 73 10.44 -6.61 2.93
N PHE A 74 10.57 -7.25 1.77
CA PHE A 74 9.53 -7.35 0.74
C PHE A 74 8.97 -8.76 0.65
N ILE A 75 7.90 -9.04 1.40
CA ILE A 75 7.21 -10.34 1.39
C ILE A 75 5.97 -10.23 0.50
N ARG A 76 6.00 -10.87 -0.68
CA ARG A 76 4.93 -10.81 -1.69
C ARG A 76 4.47 -9.38 -1.95
N ALA A 77 5.43 -8.49 -2.19
CA ALA A 77 5.19 -7.07 -2.32
C ALA A 77 4.34 -6.71 -3.56
N HIS A 78 3.92 -5.45 -3.59
CA HIS A 78 3.08 -4.88 -4.64
C HIS A 78 3.92 -3.95 -5.51
N ILE A 79 3.61 -3.86 -6.81
CA ILE A 79 4.17 -2.77 -7.63
C ILE A 79 3.29 -1.55 -7.49
N LEU A 80 3.94 -0.41 -7.27
CA LEU A 80 3.30 0.90 -7.26
C LEU A 80 3.53 1.61 -8.59
N LYS A 81 2.48 2.24 -9.10
CA LYS A 81 2.56 3.22 -10.17
C LYS A 81 2.01 4.55 -9.67
N LYS A 82 2.62 5.63 -10.15
CA LYS A 82 2.20 7.00 -9.88
C LYS A 82 1.55 7.58 -11.13
#